data_AF-A0A3D1KZ57-F1
#
_entry.id   AF-A0A3D1KZ57-F1
#
_cell.length_a   1.000
_cell.length_b   1.000
_cell.length_c   1.000
_cell.angle_alpha   90.00
_cell.angle_beta   90.00
_cell.angle_gamma   90.00
#
_symmetry.space_group_name_H-M   'P 1'
#
loop_
_entity.id
_entity.type
_entity.pdbx_description
1 polymer ?
#
loop_
_entity_poly.entity_id
_entity_poly.type
_entity_poly.pdbx_seq_one_letter_code
_entity_poly.pdbx_strand_id
1 'polypeptide(L)'
;MKSFRQIPVLLIFVLSLSACSKKENTELPNILWLTSEDNSPLLGCYGDTFATTPNLDKLAAEGFLYTRAFANTPVCAPTRNTILTGVYACSGGNEHMRSFYSKSDMVKTYPEYLRQVGYYCTNNVKTDYNLGNFDDKSIWDDCSNKAHYKNRPEGKPFFAVFNCTISHESCLHKSTPDSLLRHRPENVPLPPYHPATPEMKHDWAQYYDKVENLDTWVGEKLKELDEAGLAENTIVFYYSDHGGVIARSKRYLYDTGTRVPFIIRIPEKYKHLFPSEKPGSKVDRLISWIDLVPTLLSIAGVPVPEYLQGSAFIGKQKARDPEYVYLFRGRMDERYDMSRAVRDKKFRYIRNYMSHRSHGQHLEYLWKAPSVDSWEKAFLRGECNEVQSAFWKTKTAEELYDVETDPWEINNLAGNSEYKEVLERMRKANRDHLLKILDTGFLPEADRIERVGETPIYDFMRNGNVDLPAIIDAAETATLGNVENIEKLKSYLKSNESAIRYWGATGLLILGENAAAAKPDLTAALNDSSLSVSTVAAEALYNLGERPAAVKSLVAVLTNGNEMARCFALNTIDLVNDASPEIQMAVIELAQNSPTATRELYDMRMAKWLFEKWKLEPDKYGVKFNW
;
A
#
# COMPACT_ATOMS: atom_id res chain seq x y z
N MET A 1 76.11 59.35 15.69
CA MET A 1 74.87 58.86 16.32
C MET A 1 73.70 59.15 15.38
N LYS A 2 73.04 58.06 14.95
CA LYS A 2 71.70 57.92 14.34
C LYS A 2 71.29 58.85 13.18
N SER A 3 71.39 58.33 11.94
CA SER A 3 70.75 58.90 10.74
C SER A 3 69.27 58.49 10.66
N PHE A 4 68.38 59.46 10.46
CA PHE A 4 67.00 59.23 10.05
C PHE A 4 66.93 59.00 8.54
N ARG A 5 66.33 57.89 8.11
CA ARG A 5 65.84 57.69 6.74
C ARG A 5 64.33 57.48 6.81
N GLN A 6 63.59 58.33 6.10
CA GLN A 6 62.16 58.21 5.86
C GLN A 6 61.89 56.98 4.98
N ILE A 7 60.90 56.18 5.35
CA ILE A 7 60.37 55.07 4.54
C ILE A 7 58.93 55.47 4.12
N PRO A 8 58.56 55.39 2.83
CA PRO A 8 57.21 55.67 2.40
C PRO A 8 56.29 54.48 2.68
N VAL A 9 55.07 54.78 3.12
CA VAL A 9 53.98 53.81 3.32
C VAL A 9 53.48 53.35 1.95
N LEU A 10 53.70 52.07 1.63
CA LEU A 10 53.14 51.42 0.45
C LEU A 10 51.76 50.87 0.80
N LEU A 11 50.69 51.50 0.29
CA LEU A 11 49.33 50.96 0.36
C LEU A 11 49.24 49.70 -0.53
N ILE A 12 49.06 48.54 0.09
CA ILE A 12 48.71 47.31 -0.61
C ILE A 12 47.19 47.31 -0.82
N PHE A 13 46.76 47.53 -2.06
CA PHE A 13 45.38 47.33 -2.49
C PHE A 13 45.12 45.82 -2.61
N VAL A 14 44.41 45.24 -1.63
CA VAL A 14 43.88 43.87 -1.74
C VAL A 14 42.65 43.93 -2.64
N LEU A 15 42.81 43.51 -3.89
CA LEU A 15 41.71 43.26 -4.82
C LEU A 15 40.93 42.04 -4.33
N SER A 16 39.88 42.28 -3.55
CA SER A 16 38.82 41.31 -3.26
C SER A 16 38.09 40.99 -4.56
N LEU A 17 38.52 39.94 -5.26
CA LEU A 17 37.73 39.29 -6.31
C LEU A 17 36.49 38.69 -5.65
N SER A 18 35.44 39.50 -5.51
CA SER A 18 34.08 39.02 -5.33
C SER A 18 33.73 38.18 -6.56
N ALA A 19 33.94 36.87 -6.45
CA ALA A 19 33.33 35.91 -7.33
C ALA A 19 31.82 36.05 -7.14
N CYS A 20 31.20 36.90 -7.97
CA CYS A 20 29.79 36.82 -8.27
C CYS A 20 29.55 35.42 -8.86
N SER A 21 29.28 34.46 -7.98
CA SER A 21 28.49 33.28 -8.32
C SER A 21 27.22 33.82 -8.96
N LYS A 22 27.17 33.86 -10.29
CA LYS A 22 25.91 33.97 -11.02
C LYS A 22 25.05 32.83 -10.45
N LYS A 23 24.06 33.17 -9.63
CA LYS A 23 22.95 32.27 -9.36
C LYS A 23 22.44 31.92 -10.75
N GLU A 24 22.70 30.70 -11.22
CA GLU A 24 22.01 30.19 -12.39
C GLU A 24 20.53 30.34 -12.06
N ASN A 25 19.89 31.31 -12.69
CA ASN A 25 18.46 31.50 -12.57
C ASN A 25 17.82 30.42 -13.43
N THR A 26 17.93 29.16 -13.00
CA THR A 26 17.28 28.04 -13.67
C THR A 26 15.79 28.19 -13.42
N GLU A 27 15.09 28.66 -14.45
CA GLU A 27 13.63 28.73 -14.47
C GLU A 27 13.04 27.36 -14.11
N LEU A 28 12.19 27.33 -13.06
CA LEU A 28 11.55 26.11 -12.59
C LEU A 28 10.61 25.55 -13.68
N PRO A 29 10.67 24.25 -14.01
CA PRO A 29 9.70 23.62 -14.90
C PRO A 29 8.32 23.61 -14.26
N ASN A 30 7.27 23.69 -15.07
CA ASN A 30 5.97 23.20 -14.62
C ASN A 30 6.02 21.68 -14.48
N ILE A 31 5.24 21.14 -13.56
CA ILE A 31 5.13 19.70 -13.33
C ILE A 31 3.66 19.32 -13.34
N LEU A 32 3.30 18.35 -14.19
CA LEU A 32 1.94 17.81 -14.30
C LEU A 32 1.97 16.33 -13.96
N TRP A 33 1.17 15.93 -12.98
CA TRP A 33 0.90 14.53 -12.66
C TRP A 33 -0.50 14.18 -13.15
N LEU A 34 -0.56 13.23 -14.09
CA LEU A 34 -1.77 12.58 -14.53
C LEU A 34 -1.80 11.20 -13.86
N THR A 35 -2.69 11.01 -12.90
CA THR A 35 -2.77 9.77 -12.13
C THR A 35 -4.02 8.99 -12.50
N SER A 36 -3.89 7.67 -12.63
CA SER A 36 -5.04 6.76 -12.71
C SER A 36 -5.21 6.00 -11.40
N GLU A 37 -6.43 5.58 -11.11
CA GLU A 37 -6.71 4.66 -10.00
C GLU A 37 -6.57 3.21 -10.46
N ASP A 38 -5.99 2.35 -9.63
CA ASP A 38 -6.15 0.90 -9.72
C ASP A 38 -5.72 0.28 -11.08
N ASN A 39 -4.63 0.72 -11.69
CA ASN A 39 -4.19 0.29 -13.03
C ASN A 39 -2.85 -0.45 -13.07
N SER A 40 -2.88 -1.68 -13.60
CA SER A 40 -1.68 -2.44 -13.99
C SER A 40 -1.15 -1.96 -15.35
N PRO A 41 0.04 -2.37 -15.81
CA PRO A 41 0.57 -2.00 -17.13
C PRO A 41 -0.15 -2.65 -18.33
N LEU A 42 -1.49 -2.62 -18.35
CA LEU A 42 -2.36 -3.13 -19.42
C LEU A 42 -2.48 -2.09 -20.56
N LEU A 43 -1.35 -1.68 -21.12
CA LEU A 43 -1.27 -0.62 -22.16
C LEU A 43 -0.43 -1.11 -23.35
N GLY A 44 -0.74 -0.61 -24.55
CA GLY A 44 -0.05 -0.96 -25.80
C GLY A 44 1.47 -0.76 -25.72
N CYS A 45 1.92 0.35 -25.13
CA CYS A 45 3.35 0.66 -24.95
C CYS A 45 4.10 -0.33 -24.03
N TYR A 46 3.39 -1.08 -23.18
CA TYR A 46 3.96 -2.18 -22.38
C TYR A 46 3.95 -3.53 -23.11
N GLY A 47 3.40 -3.58 -24.32
CA GLY A 47 3.31 -4.79 -25.15
C GLY A 47 1.97 -5.53 -25.04
N ASP A 48 0.97 -4.94 -24.39
CA ASP A 48 -0.37 -5.51 -24.32
C ASP A 48 -1.11 -5.27 -25.63
N THR A 49 -1.30 -6.32 -26.42
CA THR A 49 -1.97 -6.24 -27.73
C THR A 49 -3.49 -6.25 -27.63
N PHE A 50 -4.06 -6.52 -26.46
CA PHE A 50 -5.51 -6.48 -26.25
C PHE A 50 -5.97 -5.07 -25.84
N ALA A 51 -5.07 -4.26 -25.27
CA ALA A 51 -5.35 -2.88 -24.88
C ALA A 51 -5.49 -1.93 -26.08
N THR A 52 -6.41 -0.96 -25.98
CA THR A 52 -6.56 0.15 -26.93
C THR A 52 -6.16 1.46 -26.25
N THR A 53 -4.90 1.88 -26.39
CA THR A 53 -4.33 3.03 -25.63
C THR A 53 -3.44 3.97 -26.47
N PRO A 54 -3.92 4.50 -27.61
CA PRO A 54 -3.08 5.28 -28.53
C PRO A 54 -2.50 6.58 -27.93
N ASN A 55 -3.17 7.22 -26.97
CA ASN A 55 -2.67 8.47 -26.37
C ASN A 55 -1.51 8.21 -25.41
N LEU A 56 -1.61 7.16 -24.60
CA LEU A 56 -0.53 6.70 -23.72
C LEU A 56 0.64 6.12 -24.51
N ASP A 57 0.37 5.44 -25.63
CA ASP A 57 1.41 4.96 -26.54
C ASP A 57 2.18 6.13 -27.16
N LYS A 58 1.46 7.18 -27.57
CA LYS A 58 2.08 8.43 -28.03
C LYS A 58 2.87 9.11 -26.92
N LEU A 59 2.32 9.21 -25.70
CA LEU A 59 3.02 9.79 -24.55
C LEU A 59 4.33 9.05 -24.25
N ALA A 60 4.34 7.71 -24.36
CA ALA A 60 5.54 6.90 -24.20
C ALA A 60 6.56 7.14 -25.34
N ALA A 61 6.11 7.28 -26.58
CA ALA A 61 6.97 7.58 -27.73
C ALA A 61 7.60 8.98 -27.66
N GLU A 62 6.90 9.95 -27.08
CA GLU A 62 7.38 11.32 -26.84
C GLU A 62 8.11 11.48 -25.50
N GLY A 63 8.11 10.46 -24.66
CA GLY A 63 8.65 10.48 -23.30
C GLY A 63 9.61 9.34 -23.01
N PHE A 64 9.63 8.89 -21.76
CA PHE A 64 10.45 7.79 -21.28
C PHE A 64 9.55 6.79 -20.55
N LEU A 65 9.54 5.55 -21.04
CA LEU A 65 8.72 4.46 -20.51
C LEU A 65 9.48 3.70 -19.44
N TYR A 66 9.03 3.78 -18.18
CA TYR A 66 9.64 3.02 -17.09
C TYR A 66 9.03 1.63 -17.00
N THR A 67 9.83 0.61 -17.28
CA THR A 67 9.34 -0.78 -17.39
C THR A 67 9.13 -1.47 -16.05
N ARG A 68 9.69 -0.91 -14.96
CA ARG A 68 9.76 -1.50 -13.61
C ARG A 68 9.44 -0.47 -12.52
N ALA A 69 8.23 0.11 -12.58
CA ALA A 69 7.69 1.00 -11.56
C ALA A 69 6.69 0.27 -10.64
N PHE A 70 6.76 0.54 -9.34
CA PHE A 70 5.99 -0.17 -8.33
C PHE A 70 5.34 0.75 -7.28
N ALA A 71 4.07 0.50 -7.01
CA ALA A 71 3.41 0.97 -5.81
C ALA A 71 3.93 0.23 -4.58
N ASN A 72 4.24 0.95 -3.49
CA ASN A 72 4.74 0.33 -2.27
C ASN A 72 3.67 -0.51 -1.54
N THR A 73 2.40 -0.36 -1.88
CA THR A 73 1.28 -1.12 -1.32
C THR A 73 0.14 -1.21 -2.33
N PRO A 74 -0.64 -2.29 -2.37
CA PRO A 74 -1.62 -2.54 -3.43
C PRO A 74 -2.99 -1.92 -3.11
N VAL A 75 -3.06 -0.76 -2.43
CA VAL A 75 -4.33 -0.10 -2.07
C VAL A 75 -4.18 1.42 -1.93
N CYS A 76 -5.22 2.18 -2.24
CA CYS A 76 -5.15 3.62 -2.48
C CYS A 76 -4.62 4.44 -1.30
N ALA A 77 -5.25 4.38 -0.12
CA ALA A 77 -4.95 5.36 0.94
C ALA A 77 -3.51 5.26 1.51
N PRO A 78 -2.99 4.07 1.88
CA PRO A 78 -1.60 3.90 2.28
C PRO A 78 -0.60 4.23 1.16
N THR A 79 -0.96 4.00 -0.11
CA THR A 79 -0.13 4.39 -1.24
C THR A 79 -0.01 5.91 -1.34
N ARG A 80 -1.14 6.60 -1.28
CA ARG A 80 -1.20 8.06 -1.36
C ARG A 80 -0.52 8.72 -0.18
N ASN A 81 -0.59 8.11 1.01
CA ASN A 81 0.21 8.53 2.16
C ASN A 81 1.72 8.48 1.87
N THR A 82 2.19 7.39 1.25
CA THR A 82 3.60 7.22 0.87
C THR A 82 4.02 8.26 -0.19
N ILE A 83 3.19 8.46 -1.22
CA ILE A 83 3.43 9.47 -2.26
C ILE A 83 3.47 10.88 -1.66
N LEU A 84 2.55 11.19 -0.74
CA LEU A 84 2.43 12.51 -0.12
C LEU A 84 3.64 12.88 0.73
N THR A 85 4.11 11.93 1.53
CA THR A 85 5.07 12.18 2.61
C THR A 85 6.52 11.83 2.25
N GLY A 86 6.73 10.94 1.25
CA GLY A 86 8.04 10.36 0.97
C GLY A 86 8.57 9.47 2.11
N VAL A 87 7.65 8.99 2.96
CA VAL A 87 7.86 8.05 4.05
C VAL A 87 6.94 6.85 3.81
N TYR A 88 7.44 5.63 4.01
CA TYR A 88 6.62 4.43 3.88
C TYR A 88 5.45 4.50 4.86
N ALA A 89 4.23 4.21 4.42
CA ALA A 89 3.08 4.31 5.32
C ALA A 89 3.22 3.39 6.55
N CYS A 90 3.82 2.20 6.40
CA CYS A 90 4.17 1.30 7.51
C CYS A 90 5.33 1.79 8.40
N SER A 91 5.99 2.90 8.09
CA SER A 91 6.93 3.58 9.00
C SER A 91 6.21 4.62 9.88
N GLY A 92 5.03 5.09 9.44
CA GLY A 92 4.22 6.11 10.10
C GLY A 92 2.95 5.59 10.76
N GLY A 93 2.69 4.28 10.75
CA GLY A 93 1.46 3.68 11.25
C GLY A 93 0.29 3.66 10.25
N ASN A 94 0.47 4.21 9.05
CA ASN A 94 -0.60 4.41 8.07
C ASN A 94 -0.69 3.31 7.01
N GLU A 95 -0.26 2.10 7.33
CA GLU A 95 -0.29 0.96 6.39
C GLU A 95 -1.65 0.31 6.21
N HIS A 96 -2.54 0.49 7.18
CA HIS A 96 -3.90 -0.04 7.12
C HIS A 96 -4.77 0.89 6.28
N MET A 97 -5.71 0.31 5.53
CA MET A 97 -6.70 1.11 4.81
C MET A 97 -7.52 1.92 5.82
N ARG A 98 -7.52 3.25 5.66
CA ARG A 98 -8.25 4.21 6.52
C ARG A 98 -7.88 4.10 8.00
N SER A 99 -6.58 4.15 8.31
CA SER A 99 -6.05 4.15 9.69
C SER A 99 -6.18 5.50 10.39
N PHE A 100 -6.03 6.59 9.64
CA PHE A 100 -6.16 7.98 10.13
C PHE A 100 -5.31 8.31 11.37
N TYR A 101 -4.04 7.88 11.42
CA TYR A 101 -3.15 8.32 12.49
C TYR A 101 -2.53 9.69 12.17
N SER A 102 -2.10 10.40 13.21
CA SER A 102 -1.44 11.71 13.07
C SER A 102 -0.07 11.58 12.40
N LYS A 103 0.27 12.57 11.58
CA LYS A 103 1.59 12.72 10.95
C LYS A 103 2.58 13.34 11.94
N SER A 104 3.84 12.92 11.89
CA SER A 104 4.93 13.62 12.59
C SER A 104 5.10 15.06 12.07
N ASP A 105 5.44 15.99 12.97
CA ASP A 105 5.74 17.38 12.62
C ASP A 105 7.01 17.52 11.78
N MET A 106 7.94 16.56 11.89
CA MET A 106 9.17 16.52 11.09
C MET A 106 8.89 16.18 9.63
N VAL A 107 7.82 15.43 9.35
CA VAL A 107 7.51 14.93 8.01
C VAL A 107 6.67 15.97 7.25
N LYS A 108 7.30 16.73 6.36
CA LYS A 108 6.59 17.62 5.43
C LYS A 108 6.08 16.88 4.20
N THR A 109 4.96 17.34 3.65
CA THR A 109 4.36 16.83 2.41
C THR A 109 5.00 17.48 1.18
N TYR A 110 4.98 16.82 0.03
CA TYR A 110 5.59 17.39 -1.19
C TYR A 110 4.98 18.75 -1.62
N PRO A 111 3.67 19.05 -1.46
CA PRO A 111 3.13 20.37 -1.81
C PRO A 111 3.74 21.47 -0.94
N GLU A 112 3.98 21.21 0.35
CA GLU A 112 4.61 22.19 1.25
C GLU A 112 6.03 22.55 0.79
N TYR A 113 6.81 21.57 0.32
CA TYR A 113 8.13 21.82 -0.25
C TYR A 113 8.07 22.65 -1.53
N LEU A 114 7.18 22.30 -2.45
CA LEU A 114 7.09 22.96 -3.75
C LEU A 114 6.60 24.41 -3.60
N ARG A 115 5.62 24.67 -2.71
CA ARG A 115 5.13 26.02 -2.42
C ARG A 115 6.23 26.92 -1.82
N GLN A 116 7.12 26.38 -0.99
CA GLN A 116 8.25 27.13 -0.43
C GLN A 116 9.20 27.68 -1.51
N VAL A 117 9.31 27.01 -2.66
CA VAL A 117 10.14 27.47 -3.79
C VAL A 117 9.32 28.16 -4.90
N GLY A 118 8.05 28.46 -4.64
CA GLY A 118 7.24 29.34 -5.47
C GLY A 118 6.27 28.67 -6.43
N TYR A 119 6.13 27.34 -6.41
CA TYR A 119 5.12 26.64 -7.18
C TYR A 119 3.71 27.00 -6.73
N TYR A 120 2.80 27.17 -7.68
CA TYR A 120 1.36 27.07 -7.46
C TYR A 120 0.94 25.60 -7.51
N CYS A 121 0.49 25.05 -6.37
CA CYS A 121 0.22 23.62 -6.22
C CYS A 121 -1.27 23.32 -6.23
N THR A 122 -1.72 22.43 -7.11
CA THR A 122 -3.13 22.02 -7.19
C THR A 122 -3.33 20.51 -7.18
N ASN A 123 -4.43 20.05 -6.57
CA ASN A 123 -4.86 18.65 -6.63
C ASN A 123 -6.32 18.57 -7.11
N ASN A 124 -6.52 18.05 -8.33
CA ASN A 124 -7.83 17.90 -8.95
C ASN A 124 -8.37 16.48 -8.74
N VAL A 125 -9.40 16.50 -7.88
CA VAL A 125 -10.16 15.43 -7.23
C VAL A 125 -9.32 14.38 -6.49
N LYS A 126 -9.88 13.87 -5.39
CA LYS A 126 -9.35 12.79 -4.54
C LYS A 126 -8.03 13.09 -3.83
N THR A 127 -8.00 12.75 -2.55
CA THR A 127 -6.82 12.88 -1.69
C THR A 127 -6.51 11.54 -1.05
N ASP A 128 -7.43 11.03 -0.23
CA ASP A 128 -7.31 9.74 0.47
C ASP A 128 -5.93 9.58 1.15
N TYR A 129 -5.40 10.64 1.78
CA TYR A 129 -4.02 10.64 2.30
C TYR A 129 -3.79 9.80 3.56
N ASN A 130 -4.84 9.18 4.09
CA ASN A 130 -4.77 8.26 5.23
C ASN A 130 -4.22 8.90 6.53
N LEU A 131 -4.42 10.21 6.72
CA LEU A 131 -3.97 10.96 7.90
C LEU A 131 -5.17 11.41 8.75
N GLY A 132 -5.04 11.32 10.07
CA GLY A 132 -6.03 11.81 11.02
C GLY A 132 -5.80 13.27 11.40
N ASN A 133 -6.89 13.99 11.70
CA ASN A 133 -6.87 15.40 12.11
C ASN A 133 -6.05 16.31 11.17
N PHE A 134 -6.07 15.99 9.86
CA PHE A 134 -5.28 16.67 8.85
C PHE A 134 -6.21 17.36 7.85
N ASP A 135 -6.07 18.69 7.69
CA ASP A 135 -6.78 19.42 6.65
C ASP A 135 -6.01 19.29 5.33
N ASP A 136 -6.47 18.36 4.49
CA ASP A 136 -5.92 18.15 3.15
C ASP A 136 -5.81 19.44 2.35
N LYS A 137 -6.72 20.41 2.52
CA LYS A 137 -6.72 21.65 1.73
C LYS A 137 -5.59 22.60 2.12
N SER A 138 -5.11 22.52 3.36
CA SER A 138 -4.11 23.44 3.90
C SER A 138 -2.75 23.38 3.18
N ILE A 139 -2.40 22.22 2.64
CA ILE A 139 -1.11 22.00 1.96
C ILE A 139 -1.12 22.45 0.49
N TRP A 140 -2.29 22.64 -0.12
CA TRP A 140 -2.45 23.05 -1.53
C TRP A 140 -2.78 24.54 -1.65
N ASP A 141 -2.52 25.12 -2.84
CA ASP A 141 -3.09 26.42 -3.18
C ASP A 141 -4.54 26.27 -3.69
N ASP A 142 -4.88 25.12 -4.31
CA ASP A 142 -6.26 24.73 -4.64
C ASP A 142 -6.40 23.19 -4.59
N CYS A 143 -7.36 22.70 -3.81
CA CYS A 143 -7.69 21.27 -3.71
C CYS A 143 -9.21 21.09 -3.78
N SER A 144 -9.69 20.80 -4.98
CA SER A 144 -11.11 20.71 -5.30
C SER A 144 -11.32 19.99 -6.63
N ASN A 145 -12.56 19.70 -7.00
CA ASN A 145 -12.90 19.24 -8.35
C ASN A 145 -12.72 20.33 -9.43
N LYS A 146 -12.48 21.59 -9.03
CA LYS A 146 -12.20 22.73 -9.92
C LYS A 146 -10.73 23.13 -9.92
N ALA A 147 -9.90 22.47 -9.12
CA ALA A 147 -8.49 22.80 -8.97
C ALA A 147 -7.76 22.66 -10.30
N HIS A 148 -7.02 23.69 -10.69
CA HIS A 148 -6.42 23.74 -12.01
C HIS A 148 -5.16 24.60 -12.05
N TYR A 149 -4.14 24.17 -12.79
CA TYR A 149 -2.94 24.99 -13.04
C TYR A 149 -3.21 26.31 -13.78
N LYS A 150 -4.42 26.48 -14.35
CA LYS A 150 -4.83 27.71 -15.05
C LYS A 150 -5.27 28.81 -14.08
N ASN A 151 -5.58 28.45 -12.84
CA ASN A 151 -5.94 29.38 -11.77
C ASN A 151 -4.72 30.05 -11.13
N ARG A 152 -3.50 29.70 -11.58
CA ARG A 152 -2.26 30.21 -11.01
C ARG A 152 -2.07 31.71 -11.31
N PRO A 153 -1.41 32.46 -10.41
CA PRO A 153 -0.93 33.81 -10.73
C PRO A 153 -0.01 33.82 -11.95
N GLU A 154 -0.08 34.88 -12.76
CA GLU A 154 0.74 35.04 -13.96
C GLU A 154 2.25 34.89 -13.65
N GLY A 155 2.96 34.19 -14.54
CA GLY A 155 4.41 33.96 -14.41
C GLY A 155 4.84 32.95 -13.35
N LYS A 156 3.94 32.43 -12.50
CA LYS A 156 4.30 31.37 -11.55
C LYS A 156 4.41 29.99 -12.23
N PRO A 157 5.40 29.17 -11.85
CA PRO A 157 5.42 27.76 -12.22
C PRO A 157 4.30 27.00 -11.46
N PHE A 158 3.79 25.92 -12.04
CA PHE A 158 2.77 25.09 -11.39
C PHE A 158 3.24 23.66 -11.13
N PHE A 159 2.71 23.10 -10.06
CA PHE A 159 2.65 21.66 -9.84
C PHE A 159 1.17 21.27 -9.77
N ALA A 160 0.70 20.42 -10.67
CA ALA A 160 -0.71 20.05 -10.73
C ALA A 160 -0.89 18.55 -10.80
N VAL A 161 -1.78 18.01 -9.96
CA VAL A 161 -2.24 16.61 -10.01
C VAL A 161 -3.64 16.59 -10.57
N PHE A 162 -3.90 15.70 -11.53
CA PHE A 162 -5.25 15.30 -11.92
C PHE A 162 -5.41 13.81 -11.69
N ASN A 163 -6.36 13.43 -10.83
CA ASN A 163 -6.66 12.04 -10.52
C ASN A 163 -7.86 11.54 -11.35
N CYS A 164 -7.65 10.50 -12.15
CA CYS A 164 -8.66 9.88 -12.99
C CYS A 164 -9.22 8.61 -12.34
N THR A 165 -10.49 8.65 -11.96
CA THR A 165 -11.18 7.56 -11.26
C THR A 165 -11.89 6.57 -12.19
N ILE A 166 -11.75 6.71 -13.51
CA ILE A 166 -12.43 5.89 -14.52
C ILE A 166 -12.11 4.40 -14.35
N SER A 167 -10.86 4.08 -14.05
CA SER A 167 -10.35 2.73 -13.87
C SER A 167 -10.46 2.20 -12.43
N HIS A 168 -11.01 2.98 -11.49
CA HIS A 168 -11.16 2.54 -10.10
C HIS A 168 -12.07 1.30 -10.00
N GLU A 169 -11.80 0.39 -9.07
CA GLU A 169 -12.48 -0.90 -8.86
C GLU A 169 -14.02 -0.85 -8.92
N SER A 170 -14.61 0.25 -8.46
CA SER A 170 -16.06 0.51 -8.58
C SER A 170 -16.60 0.42 -10.01
N CYS A 171 -15.75 0.57 -11.01
CA CYS A 171 -16.11 0.44 -12.41
C CYS A 171 -16.59 -0.97 -12.78
N LEU A 172 -16.33 -1.99 -11.94
CA LEU A 172 -16.77 -3.38 -12.12
C LEU A 172 -17.98 -3.77 -11.29
N HIS A 173 -18.42 -2.92 -10.35
CA HIS A 173 -19.57 -3.25 -9.49
C HIS A 173 -20.90 -3.28 -10.24
N LYS A 174 -20.91 -2.75 -11.46
CA LYS A 174 -22.05 -2.79 -12.37
C LYS A 174 -21.58 -3.30 -13.72
N SER A 175 -22.08 -4.47 -14.11
CA SER A 175 -21.82 -5.04 -15.43
C SER A 175 -22.40 -4.17 -16.54
N THR A 176 -21.57 -3.90 -17.53
CA THR A 176 -21.92 -3.28 -18.81
C THR A 176 -22.55 -4.35 -19.68
N PRO A 177 -23.71 -4.10 -20.31
CA PRO A 177 -24.30 -5.06 -21.24
C PRO A 177 -23.31 -5.49 -22.34
N ASP A 178 -23.28 -6.77 -22.69
CA ASP A 178 -22.34 -7.34 -23.69
C ASP A 178 -22.40 -6.64 -25.05
N SER A 179 -23.57 -6.11 -25.41
CA SER A 179 -23.77 -5.34 -26.65
C SER A 179 -23.04 -3.99 -26.67
N LEU A 180 -22.65 -3.48 -25.50
CA LEU A 180 -21.93 -2.21 -25.32
C LEU A 180 -20.43 -2.40 -25.07
N LEU A 181 -19.97 -3.63 -24.85
CA LEU A 181 -18.54 -3.91 -24.68
C LEU A 181 -17.79 -3.76 -26.01
N ARG A 182 -16.66 -3.05 -25.99
CA ARG A 182 -15.76 -2.93 -27.15
C ARG A 182 -14.75 -4.06 -27.17
N HIS A 183 -14.19 -4.40 -26.02
CA HIS A 183 -13.39 -5.60 -25.84
C HIS A 183 -14.30 -6.80 -25.62
N ARG A 184 -14.06 -7.89 -26.35
CA ARG A 184 -14.92 -9.07 -26.37
C ARG A 184 -14.56 -10.07 -25.26
N PRO A 185 -15.47 -10.45 -24.35
CA PRO A 185 -15.20 -11.41 -23.28
C PRO A 185 -14.67 -12.76 -23.79
N GLU A 186 -15.03 -13.17 -24.99
CA GLU A 186 -14.61 -14.45 -25.57
C GLU A 186 -13.11 -14.49 -25.91
N ASN A 187 -12.52 -13.33 -26.15
CA ASN A 187 -11.15 -13.16 -26.63
C ASN A 187 -10.20 -12.65 -25.54
N VAL A 188 -10.71 -12.39 -24.33
CA VAL A 188 -9.91 -11.74 -23.29
C VAL A 188 -8.82 -12.69 -22.77
N PRO A 189 -7.55 -12.26 -22.71
CA PRO A 189 -6.49 -13.07 -22.11
C PRO A 189 -6.68 -13.12 -20.59
N LEU A 190 -6.96 -14.31 -20.07
CA LEU A 190 -7.11 -14.53 -18.63
C LEU A 190 -5.80 -15.00 -17.99
N PRO A 191 -5.42 -14.46 -16.83
CA PRO A 191 -4.39 -15.05 -16.00
C PRO A 191 -4.76 -16.50 -15.59
N PRO A 192 -3.78 -17.40 -15.47
CA PRO A 192 -4.02 -18.83 -15.21
C PRO A 192 -4.67 -19.11 -13.85
N TYR A 193 -4.55 -18.19 -12.89
CA TYR A 193 -5.16 -18.28 -11.57
C TYR A 193 -6.64 -17.88 -11.53
N HIS A 194 -7.19 -17.35 -12.63
CA HIS A 194 -8.62 -17.06 -12.72
C HIS A 194 -9.37 -18.18 -13.43
N PRO A 195 -10.52 -18.65 -12.90
CA PRO A 195 -11.40 -19.53 -13.65
C PRO A 195 -12.06 -18.76 -14.80
N ALA A 196 -12.29 -19.46 -15.90
CA ALA A 196 -12.87 -18.88 -17.11
C ALA A 196 -14.41 -18.78 -17.05
N THR A 197 -14.97 -18.36 -15.91
CA THR A 197 -16.41 -18.13 -15.75
C THR A 197 -16.88 -16.97 -16.65
N PRO A 198 -18.16 -16.95 -17.06
CA PRO A 198 -18.70 -15.83 -17.85
C PRO A 198 -18.46 -14.47 -17.19
N GLU A 199 -18.70 -14.36 -15.88
CA GLU A 199 -18.55 -13.12 -15.10
C GLU A 199 -17.08 -12.69 -15.01
N MET A 200 -16.14 -13.64 -14.85
CA MET A 200 -14.71 -13.32 -14.85
C MET A 200 -14.25 -12.77 -16.19
N LYS A 201 -14.61 -13.43 -17.30
CA LYS A 201 -14.29 -12.94 -18.65
C LYS A 201 -14.90 -11.57 -18.92
N HIS A 202 -16.14 -11.38 -18.47
CA HIS A 202 -16.87 -10.13 -18.60
C HIS A 202 -16.16 -8.98 -17.87
N ASP A 203 -15.85 -9.14 -16.59
CA ASP A 203 -15.20 -8.10 -15.79
C ASP A 203 -13.81 -7.74 -16.35
N TRP A 204 -13.03 -8.72 -16.85
CA TRP A 204 -11.78 -8.43 -17.55
C TRP A 204 -12.00 -7.59 -18.81
N ALA A 205 -12.92 -7.99 -19.68
CA ALA A 205 -13.22 -7.26 -20.91
C ALA A 205 -13.74 -5.83 -20.62
N GLN A 206 -14.66 -5.70 -19.67
CA GLN A 206 -15.15 -4.41 -19.20
C GLN A 206 -14.02 -3.54 -18.66
N TYR A 207 -13.05 -4.12 -17.94
CA TYR A 207 -11.93 -3.36 -17.43
C TYR A 207 -11.04 -2.80 -18.56
N TYR A 208 -10.78 -3.56 -19.62
CA TYR A 208 -10.08 -3.04 -20.81
C TYR A 208 -10.83 -1.87 -21.48
N ASP A 209 -12.17 -1.91 -21.53
CA ASP A 209 -12.96 -0.74 -21.98
C ASP A 209 -12.74 0.49 -21.06
N LYS A 210 -12.56 0.29 -19.74
CA LYS A 210 -12.26 1.40 -18.82
C LYS A 210 -10.85 1.92 -19.01
N VAL A 211 -9.88 1.06 -19.33
CA VAL A 211 -8.51 1.47 -19.68
C VAL A 211 -8.50 2.31 -20.97
N GLU A 212 -9.28 1.94 -21.98
CA GLU A 212 -9.44 2.76 -23.20
C GLU A 212 -10.10 4.13 -22.93
N ASN A 213 -11.10 4.17 -22.03
CA ASN A 213 -11.70 5.45 -21.60
C ASN A 213 -10.69 6.32 -20.83
N LEU A 214 -9.85 5.71 -19.99
CA LEU A 214 -8.75 6.37 -19.29
C LEU A 214 -7.73 6.95 -20.28
N ASP A 215 -7.37 6.20 -21.32
CA ASP A 215 -6.47 6.68 -22.39
C ASP A 215 -7.03 7.94 -23.07
N THR A 216 -8.32 7.93 -23.38
CA THR A 216 -9.02 9.10 -23.95
C THR A 216 -8.90 10.32 -23.03
N TRP A 217 -9.15 10.14 -21.73
CA TRP A 217 -9.02 11.20 -20.73
C TRP A 217 -7.58 11.75 -20.63
N VAL A 218 -6.57 10.88 -20.71
CA VAL A 218 -5.15 11.33 -20.75
C VAL A 218 -4.90 12.16 -22.01
N GLY A 219 -5.38 11.71 -23.17
CA GLY A 219 -5.29 12.45 -24.43
C GLY A 219 -5.90 13.85 -24.35
N GLU A 220 -7.08 13.98 -23.73
CA GLU A 220 -7.73 15.27 -23.50
C GLU A 220 -6.88 16.20 -22.63
N LYS A 221 -6.29 15.69 -21.54
CA LYS A 221 -5.44 16.49 -20.65
C LYS A 221 -4.14 16.95 -21.32
N LEU A 222 -3.53 16.09 -22.13
CA LEU A 222 -2.33 16.43 -22.90
C LEU A 222 -2.65 17.49 -23.97
N LYS A 223 -3.74 17.30 -24.72
CA LYS A 223 -4.21 18.28 -25.71
C LYS A 223 -4.49 19.64 -25.06
N GLU A 224 -5.12 19.65 -23.90
CA GLU A 224 -5.41 20.87 -23.16
C GLU A 224 -4.14 21.65 -22.76
N LEU A 225 -3.07 20.93 -22.38
CA LEU A 225 -1.77 21.50 -22.05
C LEU A 225 -1.08 22.11 -23.29
N ASP A 226 -1.18 21.41 -24.43
CA ASP A 226 -0.62 21.84 -25.70
C ASP A 226 -1.35 23.10 -26.23
N GLU A 227 -2.69 23.12 -26.19
CA GLU A 227 -3.51 24.28 -26.58
C GLU A 227 -3.28 25.50 -25.69
N ALA A 228 -2.88 25.29 -24.44
CA ALA A 228 -2.48 26.37 -23.53
C ALA A 228 -1.07 26.92 -23.81
N GLY A 229 -0.31 26.31 -24.74
CA GLY A 229 1.07 26.71 -25.05
C GLY A 229 2.06 26.41 -23.92
N LEU A 230 1.74 25.47 -23.02
CA LEU A 230 2.53 25.18 -21.82
C LEU A 230 3.40 23.93 -21.94
N ALA A 231 3.25 23.16 -23.01
CA ALA A 231 3.89 21.85 -23.20
C ALA A 231 5.43 21.91 -23.09
N GLU A 232 6.08 22.85 -23.79
CA GLU A 232 7.54 22.97 -23.82
C GLU A 232 8.17 23.37 -22.47
N ASN A 233 7.36 23.83 -21.51
CA ASN A 233 7.78 24.17 -20.17
C ASN A 233 7.27 23.20 -19.09
N THR A 234 6.66 22.07 -19.48
CA THR A 234 5.99 21.17 -18.53
C THR A 234 6.54 19.75 -18.61
N ILE A 235 7.04 19.25 -17.48
CA ILE A 235 7.36 17.84 -17.30
C ILE A 235 6.07 17.12 -16.93
N VAL A 236 5.67 16.13 -17.73
CA VAL A 236 4.43 15.35 -17.51
C VAL A 236 4.78 13.97 -17.00
N PHE A 237 4.18 13.57 -15.88
CA PHE A 237 4.23 12.23 -15.32
C PHE A 237 2.84 11.60 -15.52
N TYR A 238 2.80 10.40 -16.09
CA TYR A 238 1.64 9.52 -16.02
C TYR A 238 1.96 8.31 -15.16
N TYR A 239 1.12 8.01 -14.17
CA TYR A 239 1.23 6.80 -13.38
C TYR A 239 -0.10 6.35 -12.77
N SER A 240 -0.14 5.10 -12.28
CA SER A 240 -1.24 4.60 -11.44
C SER A 240 -0.87 4.62 -9.96
N ASP A 241 -1.79 4.91 -9.05
CA ASP A 241 -1.48 4.84 -7.62
C ASP A 241 -1.10 3.42 -7.17
N HIS A 242 -1.85 2.40 -7.58
CA HIS A 242 -1.46 0.99 -7.48
C HIS A 242 -2.01 0.15 -8.63
N GLY A 243 -1.77 -1.17 -8.62
CA GLY A 243 -2.10 -2.07 -9.72
C GLY A 243 -3.49 -2.70 -9.61
N GLY A 244 -4.18 -2.77 -10.77
CA GLY A 244 -5.35 -3.61 -11.08
C GLY A 244 -6.61 -3.42 -10.24
N VAL A 245 -7.71 -4.04 -10.67
CA VAL A 245 -9.01 -4.06 -9.96
C VAL A 245 -9.61 -5.46 -9.77
N ILE A 246 -9.19 -6.44 -10.58
CA ILE A 246 -9.72 -7.81 -10.50
C ILE A 246 -9.10 -8.51 -9.29
N ALA A 247 -9.81 -9.44 -8.63
CA ALA A 247 -9.27 -10.18 -7.49
C ALA A 247 -7.85 -10.74 -7.74
N ARG A 248 -7.04 -10.83 -6.69
CA ARG A 248 -5.59 -11.10 -6.73
C ARG A 248 -4.72 -9.96 -7.30
N SER A 249 -5.27 -8.84 -7.77
CA SER A 249 -4.51 -7.61 -8.07
C SER A 249 -4.51 -6.64 -6.87
N LYS A 250 -5.38 -5.62 -6.86
CA LYS A 250 -5.62 -4.72 -5.73
C LYS A 250 -5.77 -5.51 -4.43
N ARG A 251 -5.10 -5.03 -3.38
CA ARG A 251 -4.92 -5.63 -2.04
C ARG A 251 -3.89 -6.75 -1.94
N TYR A 252 -3.28 -7.20 -3.05
CA TYR A 252 -2.35 -8.33 -3.04
C TYR A 252 -0.95 -7.93 -3.53
N LEU A 253 0.09 -8.49 -2.89
CA LEU A 253 1.49 -8.16 -3.15
C LEU A 253 2.08 -8.93 -4.34
N TYR A 254 1.30 -9.08 -5.40
CA TYR A 254 1.76 -9.61 -6.69
C TYR A 254 2.09 -8.44 -7.63
N ASP A 255 2.81 -8.68 -8.73
CA ASP A 255 3.09 -7.68 -9.78
C ASP A 255 1.76 -7.09 -10.28
N THR A 256 0.69 -7.88 -10.37
CA THR A 256 -0.65 -7.42 -10.78
C THR A 256 -1.26 -6.38 -9.82
N GLY A 257 -0.88 -6.38 -8.54
CA GLY A 257 -1.34 -5.40 -7.56
C GLY A 257 -0.38 -4.24 -7.31
N THR A 258 0.89 -4.39 -7.70
CA THR A 258 1.95 -3.45 -7.30
C THR A 258 2.78 -2.91 -8.45
N ARG A 259 2.96 -3.62 -9.55
CA ARG A 259 3.59 -3.07 -10.76
C ARG A 259 2.58 -2.19 -11.48
N VAL A 260 3.02 -1.02 -11.90
CA VAL A 260 2.14 0.06 -12.37
C VAL A 260 2.73 0.71 -13.60
N PRO A 261 1.91 1.24 -14.52
CA PRO A 261 2.44 1.99 -15.65
C PRO A 261 3.08 3.28 -15.14
N PHE A 262 4.24 3.63 -15.68
CA PHE A 262 4.92 4.88 -15.42
C PHE A 262 5.59 5.46 -16.67
N ILE A 263 5.20 6.68 -17.05
CA ILE A 263 5.72 7.39 -18.22
C ILE A 263 6.07 8.81 -17.81
N ILE A 264 7.24 9.31 -18.25
CA ILE A 264 7.62 10.70 -18.04
C ILE A 264 7.92 11.36 -19.39
N ARG A 265 7.19 12.41 -19.76
CA ARG A 265 7.54 13.29 -20.88
C ARG A 265 8.33 14.48 -20.36
N ILE A 266 9.57 14.62 -20.83
CA ILE A 266 10.47 15.72 -20.49
C ILE A 266 10.72 16.53 -21.77
N PRO A 267 10.35 17.82 -21.84
CA PRO A 267 10.63 18.65 -23.01
C PRO A 267 12.13 18.82 -23.28
N GLU A 268 12.51 19.10 -24.54
CA GLU A 268 13.91 19.30 -24.94
C GLU A 268 14.59 20.45 -24.17
N LYS A 269 13.81 21.47 -23.75
CA LYS A 269 14.26 22.54 -22.83
C LYS A 269 14.92 21.98 -21.56
N TYR A 270 14.47 20.81 -21.09
CA TYR A 270 14.97 20.13 -19.90
C TYR A 270 15.75 18.85 -20.22
N LYS A 271 16.41 18.78 -21.39
CA LYS A 271 17.21 17.61 -21.82
C LYS A 271 18.21 17.10 -20.77
N HIS A 272 18.77 17.98 -19.96
CA HIS A 272 19.68 17.62 -18.87
C HIS A 272 19.04 16.73 -17.79
N LEU A 273 17.71 16.62 -17.76
CA LEU A 273 16.94 15.72 -16.90
C LEU A 273 16.60 14.38 -17.56
N PHE A 274 16.97 14.17 -18.83
CA PHE A 274 16.64 12.93 -19.52
C PHE A 274 17.23 11.71 -18.80
N PRO A 275 16.42 10.67 -18.53
CA PRO A 275 16.91 9.45 -17.90
C PRO A 275 17.62 8.52 -18.90
N SER A 276 17.55 8.79 -20.20
CA SER A 276 18.17 8.04 -21.30
C SER A 276 18.53 8.97 -22.47
N GLU A 277 19.11 8.45 -23.55
CA GLU A 277 19.67 9.24 -24.66
C GLU A 277 18.63 10.10 -25.39
N LYS A 278 17.40 9.60 -25.56
CA LYS A 278 16.34 10.26 -26.33
C LYS A 278 14.92 9.83 -25.89
N PRO A 279 13.89 10.63 -26.17
CA PRO A 279 12.49 10.21 -26.04
C PRO A 279 12.16 8.94 -26.84
N GLY A 280 11.13 8.22 -26.41
CA GLY A 280 10.75 6.89 -26.90
C GLY A 280 11.57 5.75 -26.30
N SER A 281 12.52 6.06 -25.39
CA SER A 281 13.36 5.05 -24.75
C SER A 281 12.65 4.35 -23.60
N LYS A 282 12.94 3.06 -23.44
CA LYS A 282 12.60 2.28 -22.25
C LYS A 282 13.65 2.47 -21.17
N VAL A 283 13.22 2.64 -19.92
CA VAL A 283 14.07 2.74 -18.73
C VAL A 283 13.75 1.56 -17.82
N ASP A 284 14.77 0.78 -17.45
CA ASP A 284 14.62 -0.45 -16.66
C ASP A 284 15.06 -0.31 -15.19
N ARG A 285 15.37 0.92 -14.76
CA ARG A 285 15.61 1.25 -13.36
C ARG A 285 14.37 0.89 -12.53
N LEU A 286 14.61 0.24 -11.40
CA LEU A 286 13.59 0.02 -10.37
C LEU A 286 13.16 1.35 -9.77
N ILE A 287 11.86 1.64 -9.84
CA ILE A 287 11.24 2.85 -9.28
C ILE A 287 10.11 2.42 -8.34
N SER A 288 9.97 3.10 -7.21
CA SER A 288 8.74 2.99 -6.42
C SER A 288 8.24 4.35 -5.92
N TRP A 289 7.02 4.41 -5.41
CA TRP A 289 6.37 5.67 -5.04
C TRP A 289 7.05 6.45 -3.92
N ILE A 290 7.83 5.77 -3.08
CA ILE A 290 8.72 6.42 -2.13
C ILE A 290 9.75 7.35 -2.79
N ASP A 291 10.09 7.13 -4.05
CA ASP A 291 11.10 7.88 -4.81
C ASP A 291 10.56 9.18 -5.43
N LEU A 292 9.23 9.36 -5.46
CA LEU A 292 8.61 10.51 -6.13
C LEU A 292 8.92 11.83 -5.42
N VAL A 293 8.83 11.88 -4.09
CA VAL A 293 9.11 13.12 -3.32
C VAL A 293 10.58 13.54 -3.48
N PRO A 294 11.59 12.68 -3.22
CA PRO A 294 12.98 13.04 -3.48
C PRO A 294 13.24 13.48 -4.93
N THR A 295 12.56 12.86 -5.91
CA THR A 295 12.70 13.24 -7.32
C THR A 295 12.13 14.61 -7.63
N LEU A 296 10.96 14.96 -7.07
CA LEU A 296 10.40 16.31 -7.18
C LEU A 296 11.34 17.36 -6.61
N LEU A 297 11.91 17.10 -5.42
CA LEU A 297 12.87 18.01 -4.79
C LEU A 297 14.14 18.16 -5.63
N SER A 298 14.65 17.05 -6.18
CA SER A 298 15.81 17.04 -7.09
C SER A 298 15.57 17.86 -8.37
N ILE A 299 14.38 17.78 -8.96
CA ILE A 299 13.97 18.57 -10.13
C ILE A 299 13.84 20.05 -9.76
N ALA A 300 13.22 20.36 -8.62
CA ALA A 300 13.00 21.72 -8.15
C ALA A 300 14.26 22.40 -7.54
N GLY A 301 15.38 21.67 -7.44
CA GLY A 301 16.61 22.18 -6.82
C GLY A 301 16.51 22.35 -5.29
N VAL A 302 15.57 21.66 -4.64
CA VAL A 302 15.40 21.64 -3.18
C VAL A 302 16.24 20.51 -2.59
N PRO A 303 17.09 20.76 -1.57
CA PRO A 303 17.82 19.70 -0.89
C PRO A 303 16.90 18.59 -0.38
N VAL A 304 17.22 17.34 -0.67
CA VAL A 304 16.46 16.17 -0.20
C VAL A 304 16.76 15.95 1.30
N PRO A 305 15.75 16.03 2.19
CA PRO A 305 15.94 15.77 3.62
C PRO A 305 16.35 14.32 3.90
N GLU A 306 17.18 14.12 4.92
CA GLU A 306 17.70 12.80 5.31
C GLU A 306 16.62 11.81 5.77
N TYR A 307 15.51 12.30 6.33
CA TYR A 307 14.44 11.44 6.82
C TYR A 307 13.59 10.82 5.69
N LEU A 308 13.67 11.34 4.45
CA LEU A 308 12.95 10.76 3.31
C LEU A 308 13.51 9.37 3.00
N GLN A 309 12.62 8.41 2.78
CA GLN A 309 13.01 7.00 2.73
C GLN A 309 13.21 6.46 1.30
N GLY A 310 12.97 7.29 0.29
CA GLY A 310 13.20 7.00 -1.12
C GLY A 310 14.45 7.68 -1.67
N SER A 311 14.62 7.62 -2.99
CA SER A 311 15.80 8.18 -3.65
C SER A 311 15.45 8.82 -4.99
N ALA A 312 15.99 10.02 -5.24
CA ALA A 312 15.75 10.70 -6.50
C ALA A 312 16.32 9.89 -7.67
N PHE A 313 15.56 9.75 -8.76
CA PHE A 313 16.01 9.04 -9.97
C PHE A 313 16.26 9.96 -11.18
N ILE A 314 15.87 11.23 -11.08
CA ILE A 314 16.15 12.32 -12.05
C ILE A 314 16.66 13.55 -11.29
N GLY A 315 17.41 14.43 -11.97
CA GLY A 315 17.86 15.72 -11.47
C GLY A 315 19.23 15.68 -10.78
N LYS A 316 19.66 16.82 -10.25
CA LYS A 316 21.03 17.00 -9.71
C LYS A 316 21.34 16.11 -8.51
N GLN A 317 20.32 15.64 -7.79
CA GLN A 317 20.45 14.78 -6.61
C GLN A 317 20.12 13.30 -6.93
N LYS A 318 20.15 12.89 -8.21
CA LYS A 318 19.93 11.50 -8.64
C LYS A 318 20.86 10.55 -7.88
N ALA A 319 20.28 9.55 -7.23
CA ALA A 319 21.00 8.48 -6.56
C ALA A 319 21.34 7.33 -7.53
N ARG A 320 22.23 6.43 -7.08
CA ARG A 320 22.49 5.15 -7.76
C ARG A 320 21.20 4.34 -7.96
N ASP A 321 21.20 3.46 -8.95
CA ASP A 321 20.09 2.53 -9.17
C ASP A 321 19.89 1.64 -7.94
N PRO A 322 18.65 1.50 -7.42
CA PRO A 322 18.39 0.62 -6.30
C PRO A 322 18.42 -0.83 -6.77
N GLU A 323 18.88 -1.72 -5.88
CA GLU A 323 18.87 -3.16 -6.10
C GLU A 323 17.46 -3.75 -5.89
N TYR A 324 16.66 -3.11 -5.03
CA TYR A 324 15.36 -3.60 -4.58
C TYR A 324 14.31 -2.49 -4.54
N VAL A 325 13.05 -2.86 -4.76
CA VAL A 325 11.89 -2.13 -4.23
C VAL A 325 11.27 -2.92 -3.09
N TYR A 326 10.69 -2.20 -2.13
CA TYR A 326 10.07 -2.76 -0.93
C TYR A 326 8.58 -2.45 -0.91
N LEU A 327 7.80 -3.45 -0.55
CA LEU A 327 6.35 -3.44 -0.63
C LEU A 327 5.74 -3.95 0.68
N PHE A 328 4.55 -3.48 1.03
CA PHE A 328 3.87 -3.86 2.27
C PHE A 328 2.36 -4.00 2.08
N ARG A 329 1.76 -4.85 2.91
CA ARG A 329 0.31 -5.03 3.07
C ARG A 329 -0.01 -5.09 4.55
N GLY A 330 -0.98 -4.30 4.99
CA GLY A 330 -1.64 -4.45 6.29
C GLY A 330 -3.10 -4.90 6.12
N ARG A 331 -3.90 -4.66 7.16
CA ARG A 331 -5.37 -4.73 7.13
C ARG A 331 -5.94 -3.99 5.91
N MET A 332 -6.83 -4.68 5.21
CA MET A 332 -7.56 -4.16 4.06
C MET A 332 -9.02 -4.06 4.46
N ASP A 333 -9.47 -2.85 4.71
CA ASP A 333 -10.78 -2.57 5.30
C ASP A 333 -11.04 -3.42 6.56
N GLU A 334 -12.11 -4.19 6.61
CA GLU A 334 -12.52 -5.01 7.74
C GLU A 334 -11.69 -6.29 7.91
N ARG A 335 -10.75 -6.59 6.99
CA ARG A 335 -10.00 -7.86 6.97
C ARG A 335 -8.53 -7.69 7.33
N TYR A 336 -8.13 -8.38 8.41
CA TYR A 336 -6.76 -8.40 8.90
C TYR A 336 -5.86 -9.26 8.00
N ASP A 337 -4.71 -8.68 7.65
CA ASP A 337 -3.59 -9.39 7.05
C ASP A 337 -2.30 -8.61 7.35
N MET A 338 -1.16 -9.26 7.21
CA MET A 338 0.16 -8.63 7.25
C MET A 338 1.13 -9.40 6.35
N SER A 339 1.59 -8.73 5.30
CA SER A 339 2.65 -9.24 4.43
C SER A 339 3.66 -8.15 4.09
N ARG A 340 4.90 -8.55 3.84
CA ARG A 340 6.00 -7.68 3.40
C ARG A 340 6.68 -8.32 2.21
N ALA A 341 7.09 -7.53 1.23
CA ALA A 341 7.74 -8.07 0.05
C ALA A 341 8.94 -7.23 -0.39
N VAL A 342 9.84 -7.89 -1.09
CA VAL A 342 10.99 -7.28 -1.76
C VAL A 342 11.05 -7.79 -3.19
N ARG A 343 11.42 -6.91 -4.12
CA ARG A 343 11.47 -7.21 -5.55
C ARG A 343 12.74 -6.60 -6.15
N ASP A 344 13.61 -7.42 -6.75
CA ASP A 344 14.76 -6.94 -7.54
C ASP A 344 14.37 -6.78 -9.04
N LYS A 345 15.27 -7.02 -10.00
CA LYS A 345 14.91 -7.05 -11.44
C LYS A 345 14.37 -8.40 -11.92
N LYS A 346 14.63 -9.50 -11.22
CA LYS A 346 14.20 -10.86 -11.60
C LYS A 346 13.28 -11.58 -10.59
N PHE A 347 13.59 -11.50 -9.31
CA PHE A 347 12.88 -12.20 -8.25
C PHE A 347 11.98 -11.30 -7.39
N ARG A 348 10.84 -11.84 -6.97
CA ARG A 348 9.98 -11.31 -5.90
C ARG A 348 9.99 -12.27 -4.72
N TYR A 349 10.15 -11.75 -3.51
CA TYR A 349 9.94 -12.49 -2.27
C TYR A 349 8.81 -11.84 -1.47
N ILE A 350 7.90 -12.65 -0.93
CA ILE A 350 6.81 -12.24 -0.05
C ILE A 350 6.92 -13.02 1.26
N ARG A 351 6.93 -12.30 2.38
CA ARG A 351 6.80 -12.85 3.73
C ARG A 351 5.39 -12.61 4.25
N ASN A 352 4.63 -13.67 4.47
CA ASN A 352 3.30 -13.60 5.09
C ASN A 352 3.42 -13.82 6.60
N TYR A 353 3.14 -12.79 7.39
CA TYR A 353 3.12 -12.88 8.85
C TYR A 353 1.77 -13.36 9.40
N MET A 354 0.74 -13.43 8.55
CA MET A 354 -0.52 -14.10 8.84
C MET A 354 -0.74 -15.26 7.87
N SER A 355 0.21 -16.20 7.83
CA SER A 355 0.20 -17.35 6.91
C SER A 355 -0.97 -18.30 7.15
N HIS A 356 -1.49 -18.38 8.39
CA HIS A 356 -2.68 -19.15 8.75
C HIS A 356 -4.00 -18.59 8.19
N ARG A 357 -3.97 -17.48 7.48
CA ARG A 357 -5.12 -16.91 6.75
C ARG A 357 -5.06 -17.29 5.27
N SER A 358 -6.21 -17.34 4.60
CA SER A 358 -6.26 -17.40 3.14
C SER A 358 -6.10 -16.01 2.51
N HIS A 359 -5.86 -15.96 1.19
CA HIS A 359 -5.90 -14.70 0.44
C HIS A 359 -7.35 -14.20 0.23
N GLY A 360 -8.26 -15.12 -0.08
CA GLY A 360 -9.68 -14.87 -0.33
C GLY A 360 -10.50 -14.75 0.94
N GLN A 361 -10.24 -13.72 1.73
CA GLN A 361 -11.10 -13.33 2.86
C GLN A 361 -12.26 -12.46 2.34
N HIS A 362 -13.49 -12.74 2.76
CA HIS A 362 -14.68 -12.00 2.27
C HIS A 362 -14.62 -10.52 2.68
N LEU A 363 -14.30 -9.64 1.73
CA LEU A 363 -14.23 -8.19 1.93
C LEU A 363 -15.38 -7.54 1.14
N GLU A 364 -16.29 -6.85 1.83
CA GLU A 364 -17.59 -6.40 1.28
C GLU A 364 -17.44 -5.68 -0.07
N TYR A 365 -16.46 -4.77 -0.19
CA TYR A 365 -16.24 -4.01 -1.41
C TYR A 365 -15.74 -4.85 -2.58
N LEU A 366 -14.83 -5.80 -2.34
CA LEU A 366 -14.28 -6.70 -3.37
C LEU A 366 -15.36 -7.64 -3.92
N TRP A 367 -16.29 -8.09 -3.07
CA TRP A 367 -17.40 -8.96 -3.46
C TRP A 367 -18.52 -8.27 -4.24
N LYS A 368 -18.43 -6.95 -4.47
CA LYS A 368 -19.37 -6.24 -5.36
C LYS A 368 -19.10 -6.52 -6.84
N ALA A 369 -17.91 -7.00 -7.18
CA ALA A 369 -17.57 -7.42 -8.54
C ALA A 369 -18.13 -8.85 -8.80
N PRO A 370 -18.95 -9.06 -9.86
CA PRO A 370 -19.51 -10.38 -10.17
C PRO A 370 -18.45 -11.47 -10.38
N SER A 371 -17.27 -11.12 -10.89
CA SER A 371 -16.15 -12.06 -11.07
C SER A 371 -15.75 -12.76 -9.78
N VAL A 372 -15.75 -12.07 -8.63
CA VAL A 372 -15.29 -12.64 -7.34
C VAL A 372 -16.27 -13.66 -6.80
N ASP A 373 -17.56 -13.32 -6.79
CA ASP A 373 -18.64 -14.24 -6.40
C ASP A 373 -18.68 -15.46 -7.33
N SER A 374 -18.49 -15.27 -8.65
CA SER A 374 -18.42 -16.39 -9.60
C SER A 374 -17.23 -17.32 -9.33
N TRP A 375 -16.08 -16.77 -8.95
CA TRP A 375 -14.88 -17.55 -8.63
C TRP A 375 -15.05 -18.32 -7.32
N GLU A 376 -15.57 -17.68 -6.27
CA GLU A 376 -15.87 -18.35 -5.00
C GLU A 376 -16.84 -19.51 -5.21
N LYS A 377 -17.93 -19.29 -5.96
CA LYS A 377 -18.90 -20.34 -6.28
C LYS A 377 -18.29 -21.49 -7.08
N ALA A 378 -17.43 -21.20 -8.06
CA ALA A 378 -16.71 -22.24 -8.81
C ALA A 378 -15.77 -23.05 -7.91
N PHE A 379 -15.07 -22.39 -6.98
CA PHE A 379 -14.23 -23.06 -5.99
C PHE A 379 -15.05 -23.97 -5.07
N LEU A 380 -16.16 -23.48 -4.53
CA LEU A 380 -17.05 -24.25 -3.65
C LEU A 380 -17.70 -25.46 -4.35
N ARG A 381 -17.88 -25.40 -5.67
CA ARG A 381 -18.35 -26.54 -6.50
C ARG A 381 -17.24 -27.51 -6.91
N GLY A 382 -15.98 -27.23 -6.57
CA GLY A 382 -14.83 -28.06 -6.96
C GLY A 382 -14.44 -27.93 -8.43
N GLU A 383 -14.82 -26.84 -9.09
CA GLU A 383 -14.56 -26.60 -10.53
C GLU A 383 -13.20 -25.92 -10.78
N CYS A 384 -12.55 -25.40 -9.74
CA CYS A 384 -11.24 -24.76 -9.83
C CYS A 384 -10.11 -25.79 -9.84
N ASN A 385 -9.10 -25.57 -10.69
CA ASN A 385 -7.84 -26.30 -10.61
C ASN A 385 -7.01 -25.88 -9.39
N GLU A 386 -5.82 -26.47 -9.19
CA GLU A 386 -4.96 -26.16 -8.04
C GLU A 386 -4.55 -24.67 -7.97
N VAL A 387 -4.13 -24.09 -9.10
CA VAL A 387 -3.70 -22.70 -9.21
C VAL A 387 -4.85 -21.74 -8.90
N GLN A 388 -6.05 -22.01 -9.42
CA GLN A 388 -7.26 -21.23 -9.18
C GLN A 388 -7.78 -21.39 -7.74
N SER A 389 -7.57 -22.56 -7.14
CA SER A 389 -7.97 -22.85 -5.75
C SER A 389 -7.04 -22.20 -4.72
N ALA A 390 -5.79 -21.89 -5.09
CA ALA A 390 -4.79 -21.36 -4.16
C ALA A 390 -5.23 -20.07 -3.46
N PHE A 391 -6.02 -19.22 -4.12
CA PHE A 391 -6.55 -17.98 -3.54
C PHE A 391 -7.43 -18.22 -2.31
N TRP A 392 -8.16 -19.34 -2.28
CA TRP A 392 -9.10 -19.69 -1.23
C TRP A 392 -8.48 -20.55 -0.12
N LYS A 393 -7.23 -21.00 -0.32
CA LYS A 393 -6.49 -21.82 0.63
C LYS A 393 -5.59 -20.97 1.53
N THR A 394 -5.18 -21.56 2.64
CA THR A 394 -4.21 -20.99 3.58
C THR A 394 -2.88 -20.69 2.88
N LYS A 395 -2.27 -19.55 3.19
CA LYS A 395 -1.03 -19.07 2.57
C LYS A 395 0.19 -19.86 3.07
N THR A 396 1.30 -19.77 2.34
CA THR A 396 2.61 -20.17 2.86
C THR A 396 3.24 -19.04 3.65
N ALA A 397 4.14 -19.38 4.58
CA ALA A 397 4.93 -18.40 5.33
C ALA A 397 5.78 -17.52 4.43
N GLU A 398 6.37 -18.13 3.40
CA GLU A 398 7.27 -17.49 2.44
C GLU A 398 6.84 -17.84 1.01
N GLU A 399 7.00 -16.88 0.12
CA GLU A 399 6.81 -17.03 -1.32
C GLU A 399 8.01 -16.44 -2.06
N LEU A 400 8.50 -17.14 -3.08
CA LEU A 400 9.57 -16.66 -3.97
C LEU A 400 9.18 -16.93 -5.42
N TYR A 401 9.28 -15.93 -6.28
CA TYR A 401 8.90 -16.03 -7.69
C TYR A 401 10.01 -15.50 -8.60
N ASP A 402 10.27 -16.21 -9.69
CA ASP A 402 11.03 -15.71 -10.84
C ASP A 402 10.06 -15.07 -11.83
N VAL A 403 9.88 -13.75 -11.76
CA VAL A 403 8.80 -13.09 -12.50
C VAL A 403 9.10 -12.90 -13.99
N GLU A 404 10.31 -13.23 -14.45
CA GLU A 404 10.65 -13.21 -15.87
C GLU A 404 10.15 -14.48 -16.56
N THR A 405 10.21 -15.64 -15.88
CA THR A 405 9.69 -16.91 -16.39
C THR A 405 8.27 -17.22 -15.93
N ASP A 406 7.85 -16.64 -14.81
CA ASP A 406 6.52 -16.79 -14.22
C ASP A 406 5.88 -15.42 -13.96
N PRO A 407 5.40 -14.73 -15.00
CA PRO A 407 4.86 -13.37 -14.89
C PRO A 407 3.55 -13.29 -14.08
N TRP A 408 2.91 -14.43 -13.81
CA TRP A 408 1.68 -14.51 -13.01
C TRP A 408 1.93 -14.93 -11.56
N GLU A 409 3.17 -15.24 -11.21
CA GLU A 409 3.62 -15.58 -9.85
C GLU A 409 2.80 -16.73 -9.26
N ILE A 410 2.65 -17.81 -10.02
CA ILE A 410 1.87 -19.00 -9.62
C ILE A 410 2.75 -20.16 -9.15
N ASN A 411 4.06 -20.14 -9.41
CA ASN A 411 5.01 -21.18 -9.04
C ASN A 411 5.89 -20.70 -7.88
N ASN A 412 5.51 -21.02 -6.64
CA ASN A 412 6.28 -20.63 -5.46
C ASN A 412 7.58 -21.46 -5.35
N LEU A 413 8.73 -20.80 -5.49
CA LEU A 413 10.08 -21.37 -5.45
C LEU A 413 10.69 -21.40 -4.04
N ALA A 414 10.00 -20.91 -3.01
CA ALA A 414 10.59 -20.81 -1.65
C ALA A 414 11.00 -22.17 -1.06
N GLY A 415 10.31 -23.25 -1.44
CA GLY A 415 10.66 -24.62 -1.06
C GLY A 415 11.71 -25.29 -1.95
N ASN A 416 12.12 -24.66 -3.06
CA ASN A 416 13.06 -25.26 -4.01
C ASN A 416 14.51 -25.00 -3.58
N SER A 417 15.27 -26.07 -3.34
CA SER A 417 16.67 -26.02 -2.90
C SER A 417 17.61 -25.30 -3.88
N GLU A 418 17.30 -25.29 -5.18
CA GLU A 418 18.10 -24.58 -6.19
C GLU A 418 18.06 -23.06 -6.01
N TYR A 419 17.00 -22.54 -5.39
CA TYR A 419 16.79 -21.11 -5.17
C TYR A 419 17.11 -20.67 -3.73
N LYS A 420 17.72 -21.54 -2.92
CA LYS A 420 18.01 -21.27 -1.50
C LYS A 420 18.80 -19.99 -1.29
N GLU A 421 19.85 -19.76 -2.07
CA GLU A 421 20.69 -18.54 -1.96
C GLU A 421 19.91 -17.27 -2.31
N VAL A 422 19.01 -17.35 -3.31
CA VAL A 422 18.13 -16.24 -3.69
C VAL A 422 17.14 -15.95 -2.57
N LEU A 423 16.51 -17.00 -2.01
CA LEU A 423 15.59 -16.87 -0.89
C LEU A 423 16.25 -16.21 0.31
N GLU A 424 17.44 -16.67 0.71
CA GLU A 424 18.18 -16.13 1.85
C GLU A 424 18.59 -14.65 1.64
N ARG A 425 19.06 -14.31 0.43
CA ARG A 425 19.37 -12.91 0.06
C ARG A 425 18.14 -12.01 0.15
N MET A 426 17.02 -12.44 -0.44
CA MET A 426 15.77 -11.68 -0.44
C MET A 426 15.18 -11.53 0.96
N ARG A 427 15.18 -12.62 1.74
CA ARG A 427 14.74 -12.62 3.15
C ARG A 427 15.56 -11.61 3.96
N LYS A 428 16.89 -11.62 3.78
CA LYS A 428 17.77 -10.65 4.45
C LYS A 428 17.44 -9.22 4.03
N ALA A 429 17.31 -8.95 2.72
CA ALA A 429 16.97 -7.62 2.23
C ALA A 429 15.62 -7.13 2.79
N ASN A 430 14.62 -8.01 2.86
CA ASN A 430 13.34 -7.71 3.49
C ASN A 430 13.53 -7.34 4.97
N ARG A 431 14.17 -8.20 5.77
CA ARG A 431 14.39 -7.95 7.19
C ARG A 431 15.17 -6.67 7.48
N ASP A 432 16.28 -6.44 6.76
CA ASP A 432 17.09 -5.24 6.90
C ASP A 432 16.25 -3.97 6.65
N HIS A 433 15.35 -4.02 5.66
CA HIS A 433 14.45 -2.90 5.36
C HIS A 433 13.46 -2.64 6.49
N LEU A 434 12.81 -3.68 7.03
CA LEU A 434 11.84 -3.54 8.12
C LEU A 434 12.46 -2.85 9.35
N LEU A 435 13.69 -3.21 9.68
CA LEU A 435 14.47 -2.57 10.75
C LEU A 435 14.84 -1.12 10.39
N LYS A 436 15.30 -0.88 9.15
CA LYS A 436 15.69 0.45 8.69
C LYS A 436 14.53 1.46 8.77
N ILE A 437 13.33 1.07 8.39
CA ILE A 437 12.17 1.96 8.38
C ILE A 437 11.43 1.98 9.73
N LEU A 438 11.85 1.17 10.70
CA LEU A 438 11.15 0.96 11.96
C LEU A 438 9.67 0.61 11.75
N ASP A 439 9.43 -0.47 11.02
CA ASP A 439 8.09 -0.88 10.56
C ASP A 439 7.12 -1.07 11.73
N THR A 440 6.08 -0.24 11.77
CA THR A 440 5.05 -0.18 12.81
C THR A 440 4.09 -1.37 12.77
N GLY A 441 4.05 -2.09 11.63
CA GLY A 441 3.20 -3.25 11.39
C GLY A 441 3.33 -4.36 12.43
N PHE A 442 4.48 -4.44 13.08
CA PHE A 442 4.78 -5.44 14.09
C PHE A 442 4.14 -5.16 15.46
N LEU A 443 3.55 -3.97 15.64
CA LEU A 443 2.69 -3.65 16.78
C LEU A 443 1.24 -4.01 16.42
N PRO A 444 0.53 -4.80 17.23
CA PRO A 444 -0.88 -5.12 17.00
C PRO A 444 -1.72 -3.84 16.88
N GLU A 445 -2.58 -3.76 15.86
CA GLU A 445 -3.31 -2.53 15.52
C GLU A 445 -4.16 -2.00 16.69
N ALA A 446 -4.88 -2.90 17.38
CA ALA A 446 -5.71 -2.53 18.52
C ALA A 446 -4.92 -1.98 19.71
N ASP A 447 -3.63 -2.33 19.84
CA ASP A 447 -2.76 -1.89 20.92
C ASP A 447 -2.14 -0.50 20.63
N ARG A 448 -2.14 -0.04 19.37
CA ARG A 448 -1.33 1.13 18.97
C ARG A 448 -1.74 2.40 19.67
N ILE A 449 -3.03 2.75 19.66
CA ILE A 449 -3.53 4.01 20.23
C ILE A 449 -3.22 4.05 21.72
N GLU A 450 -3.46 2.95 22.44
CA GLU A 450 -3.20 2.83 23.87
C GLU A 450 -1.69 2.96 24.18
N ARG A 451 -0.82 2.45 23.30
CA ARG A 451 0.64 2.54 23.46
C ARG A 451 1.21 3.92 23.18
N VAL A 452 0.74 4.59 22.13
CA VAL A 452 1.36 5.84 21.65
C VAL A 452 0.71 7.10 22.25
N GLY A 453 -0.51 6.99 22.75
CA GLY A 453 -1.29 8.14 23.24
C GLY A 453 -1.45 9.20 22.15
N GLU A 454 -1.04 10.43 22.45
CA GLU A 454 -1.10 11.56 21.50
C GLU A 454 0.15 11.67 20.61
N THR A 455 1.19 10.85 20.85
CA THR A 455 2.44 10.92 20.06
C THR A 455 2.21 10.28 18.69
N PRO A 456 2.56 10.94 17.57
CA PRO A 456 2.54 10.31 16.26
C PRO A 456 3.34 9.01 16.26
N ILE A 457 2.80 7.94 15.68
CA ILE A 457 3.41 6.59 15.72
C ILE A 457 4.84 6.62 15.14
N TYR A 458 5.06 7.42 14.09
CA TYR A 458 6.38 7.64 13.50
C TYR A 458 7.42 8.08 14.53
N ASP A 459 7.06 9.02 15.41
CA ASP A 459 7.93 9.58 16.43
C ASP A 459 8.08 8.61 17.61
N PHE A 460 6.98 7.94 17.98
CA PHE A 460 7.00 6.91 19.02
C PHE A 460 7.99 5.78 18.71
N MET A 461 8.04 5.29 17.46
CA MET A 461 9.01 4.26 17.08
C MET A 461 10.47 4.71 17.14
N ARG A 462 10.72 6.03 17.10
CA ARG A 462 12.06 6.64 17.02
C ARG A 462 12.56 7.19 18.36
N ASN A 463 11.75 7.16 19.41
CA ASN A 463 12.14 7.64 20.74
C ASN A 463 12.96 6.62 21.56
N GLY A 464 13.15 5.40 21.06
CA GLY A 464 13.93 4.34 21.72
C GLY A 464 13.12 3.42 22.65
N ASN A 465 11.79 3.56 22.72
CA ASN A 465 10.95 2.78 23.64
C ASN A 465 10.50 1.41 23.08
N VAL A 466 10.87 1.06 21.84
CA VAL A 466 10.44 -0.17 21.17
C VAL A 466 11.64 -1.00 20.74
N ASP A 467 11.77 -2.20 21.31
CA ASP A 467 12.73 -3.21 20.84
C ASP A 467 12.17 -3.94 19.61
N LEU A 468 12.15 -3.23 18.48
CA LEU A 468 11.64 -3.77 17.22
C LEU A 468 12.39 -5.04 16.77
N PRO A 469 13.73 -5.17 16.88
CA PRO A 469 14.43 -6.41 16.57
C PRO A 469 13.84 -7.63 17.29
N ALA A 470 13.60 -7.53 18.61
CA ALA A 470 13.03 -8.62 19.39
C ALA A 470 11.58 -8.94 18.98
N ILE A 471 10.78 -7.94 18.63
CA ILE A 471 9.41 -8.14 18.14
C ILE A 471 9.41 -8.84 16.77
N ILE A 472 10.28 -8.42 15.84
CA ILE A 472 10.39 -9.07 14.53
C ILE A 472 10.89 -10.52 14.70
N ASP A 473 11.84 -10.78 15.61
CA ASP A 473 12.30 -12.14 15.91
C ASP A 473 11.17 -13.03 16.43
N ALA A 474 10.29 -12.48 17.29
CA ALA A 474 9.11 -13.19 17.75
C ALA A 474 8.14 -13.48 16.60
N ALA A 475 7.88 -12.50 15.73
CA ALA A 475 7.01 -12.64 14.56
C ALA A 475 7.54 -13.68 13.55
N GLU A 476 8.84 -13.66 13.25
CA GLU A 476 9.46 -14.63 12.35
C GLU A 476 9.45 -16.04 12.97
N THR A 477 9.80 -16.18 14.25
CA THR A 477 9.74 -17.46 14.98
C THR A 477 8.33 -18.04 14.96
N ALA A 478 7.32 -17.21 15.20
CA ALA A 478 5.90 -17.60 15.24
C ALA A 478 5.40 -18.11 13.89
N THR A 479 5.74 -17.40 12.82
CA THR A 479 5.05 -17.56 11.53
C THR A 479 5.72 -18.57 10.59
N LEU A 480 6.88 -19.12 10.97
CA LEU A 480 7.50 -20.26 10.29
C LEU A 480 6.77 -21.59 10.58
N GLY A 481 6.02 -21.68 11.68
CA GLY A 481 5.25 -22.90 12.01
C GLY A 481 6.11 -24.11 12.43
N ASN A 482 7.37 -23.89 12.83
CA ASN A 482 8.24 -24.98 13.29
C ASN A 482 7.84 -25.45 14.69
N VAL A 483 7.42 -26.71 14.81
CA VAL A 483 6.98 -27.32 16.09
C VAL A 483 8.05 -27.25 17.18
N GLU A 484 9.33 -27.32 16.79
CA GLU A 484 10.48 -27.22 17.70
C GLU A 484 10.50 -25.88 18.49
N ASN A 485 9.83 -24.84 17.99
CA ASN A 485 9.76 -23.55 18.66
C ASN A 485 8.71 -23.48 19.78
N ILE A 486 7.94 -24.54 20.06
CA ILE A 486 6.83 -24.49 21.03
C ILE A 486 7.21 -23.93 22.40
N GLU A 487 8.33 -24.35 22.98
CA GLU A 487 8.78 -23.83 24.28
C GLU A 487 9.20 -22.36 24.22
N LYS A 488 9.80 -21.95 23.09
CA LYS A 488 10.14 -20.55 22.83
C LYS A 488 8.87 -19.70 22.69
N LEU A 489 7.85 -20.18 21.98
CA LEU A 489 6.56 -19.49 21.84
C LEU A 489 5.82 -19.36 23.18
N LYS A 490 5.82 -20.41 24.01
CA LYS A 490 5.31 -20.34 25.40
C LYS A 490 6.06 -19.30 26.24
N SER A 491 7.38 -19.19 26.05
CA SER A 491 8.17 -18.17 26.76
C SER A 491 7.80 -16.75 26.34
N TYR A 492 7.42 -16.52 25.08
CA TYR A 492 7.00 -15.21 24.60
C TYR A 492 5.73 -14.70 25.27
N LEU A 493 4.79 -15.59 25.64
CA LEU A 493 3.58 -15.22 26.40
C LEU A 493 3.88 -14.61 27.78
N LYS A 494 5.12 -14.73 28.27
CA LYS A 494 5.56 -14.20 29.57
C LYS A 494 6.34 -12.89 29.44
N SER A 495 6.46 -12.36 28.22
CA SER A 495 7.17 -11.10 27.95
C SER A 495 6.44 -9.90 28.54
N ASN A 496 7.19 -8.88 28.98
CA ASN A 496 6.62 -7.59 29.37
C ASN A 496 6.11 -6.79 28.16
N GLU A 497 6.56 -7.11 26.94
CA GLU A 497 6.15 -6.46 25.69
C GLU A 497 4.95 -7.20 25.07
N SER A 498 3.80 -6.51 24.96
CA SER A 498 2.55 -7.11 24.46
C SER A 498 2.66 -7.58 23.01
N ALA A 499 3.45 -6.92 22.16
CA ALA A 499 3.67 -7.35 20.79
C ALA A 499 4.40 -8.71 20.73
N ILE A 500 5.36 -8.96 21.62
CA ILE A 500 6.02 -10.28 21.72
C ILE A 500 5.02 -11.34 22.19
N ARG A 501 4.17 -11.02 23.19
CA ARG A 501 3.11 -11.94 23.64
C ARG A 501 2.14 -12.26 22.50
N TYR A 502 1.75 -11.25 21.71
CA TYR A 502 0.86 -11.40 20.57
C TYR A 502 1.44 -12.36 19.53
N TRP A 503 2.72 -12.20 19.18
CA TRP A 503 3.40 -13.10 18.25
C TRP A 503 3.59 -14.50 18.85
N GLY A 504 3.85 -14.61 20.16
CA GLY A 504 3.86 -15.90 20.87
C GLY A 504 2.54 -16.66 20.75
N ALA A 505 1.41 -15.99 21.05
CA ALA A 505 0.07 -16.56 20.88
C ALA A 505 -0.21 -16.94 19.42
N THR A 506 0.20 -16.07 18.48
CA THR A 506 0.02 -16.30 17.04
C THR A 506 0.79 -17.53 16.57
N GLY A 507 2.02 -17.74 17.05
CA GLY A 507 2.79 -18.94 16.72
C GLY A 507 2.12 -20.21 17.24
N LEU A 508 1.58 -20.18 18.47
CA LEU A 508 0.83 -21.31 19.02
C LEU A 508 -0.46 -21.60 18.26
N LEU A 509 -1.16 -20.56 17.79
CA LEU A 509 -2.29 -20.70 16.87
C LEU A 509 -1.87 -21.39 15.56
N ILE A 510 -0.76 -20.96 14.96
CA ILE A 510 -0.22 -21.52 13.71
C ILE A 510 0.18 -23.00 13.87
N LEU A 511 0.73 -23.39 15.02
CA LEU A 511 1.09 -24.78 15.30
C LEU A 511 -0.12 -25.73 15.38
N GLY A 512 -1.34 -25.19 15.54
CA GLY A 512 -2.57 -25.97 15.59
C GLY A 512 -2.54 -27.02 16.70
N GLU A 513 -2.91 -28.27 16.40
CA GLU A 513 -2.94 -29.38 17.36
C GLU A 513 -1.58 -29.63 18.05
N ASN A 514 -0.46 -29.30 17.39
CA ASN A 514 0.86 -29.44 17.99
C ASN A 514 1.07 -28.50 19.19
N ALA A 515 0.25 -27.45 19.33
CA ALA A 515 0.28 -26.55 20.49
C ALA A 515 -0.55 -27.06 21.68
N ALA A 516 -1.06 -28.30 21.68
CA ALA A 516 -1.88 -28.83 22.77
C ALA A 516 -1.22 -28.72 24.15
N ALA A 517 0.11 -28.89 24.24
CA ALA A 517 0.87 -28.73 25.48
C ALA A 517 0.91 -27.29 26.03
N ALA A 518 0.60 -26.30 25.19
CA ALA A 518 0.57 -24.88 25.55
C ALA A 518 -0.82 -24.38 25.98
N LYS A 519 -1.83 -25.27 26.07
CA LYS A 519 -3.18 -24.91 26.55
C LYS A 519 -3.18 -24.12 27.87
N PRO A 520 -2.40 -24.49 28.91
CA PRO A 520 -2.36 -23.71 30.15
C PRO A 520 -1.83 -22.29 29.95
N ASP A 521 -0.79 -22.11 29.13
CA ASP A 521 -0.22 -20.80 28.83
C ASP A 521 -1.22 -19.94 28.04
N LEU A 522 -1.92 -20.52 27.05
CA LEU A 522 -2.97 -19.84 26.29
C LEU A 522 -4.18 -19.47 27.16
N THR A 523 -4.57 -20.35 28.10
CA THR A 523 -5.69 -20.06 29.02
C THR A 523 -5.36 -18.89 29.95
N ALA A 524 -4.10 -18.79 30.40
CA ALA A 524 -3.65 -17.61 31.13
C ALA A 524 -3.73 -16.34 30.28
N ALA A 525 -3.34 -16.42 29.00
CA ALA A 525 -3.36 -15.31 28.05
C ALA A 525 -4.76 -14.81 27.68
N LEU A 526 -5.84 -15.55 27.99
CA LEU A 526 -7.21 -15.04 27.82
C LEU A 526 -7.50 -13.79 28.67
N ASN A 527 -6.77 -13.60 29.77
CA ASN A 527 -6.90 -12.44 30.66
C ASN A 527 -5.77 -11.41 30.45
N ASP A 528 -5.09 -11.44 29.31
CA ASP A 528 -4.02 -10.47 29.00
C ASP A 528 -4.56 -9.04 28.97
N SER A 529 -3.72 -8.07 29.34
CA SER A 529 -4.07 -6.65 29.25
C SER A 529 -4.22 -6.17 27.80
N SER A 530 -3.56 -6.84 26.85
CA SER A 530 -3.73 -6.61 25.41
C SER A 530 -4.90 -7.44 24.89
N LEU A 531 -5.91 -6.76 24.36
CA LEU A 531 -7.04 -7.42 23.70
C LEU A 531 -6.61 -8.17 22.44
N SER A 532 -5.51 -7.77 21.80
CA SER A 532 -4.93 -8.50 20.67
C SER A 532 -4.39 -9.87 21.10
N VAL A 533 -3.73 -9.94 22.25
CA VAL A 533 -3.20 -11.20 22.80
C VAL A 533 -4.35 -12.13 23.21
N SER A 534 -5.34 -11.63 23.96
CA SER A 534 -6.47 -12.45 24.40
C SER A 534 -7.30 -12.97 23.22
N THR A 535 -7.48 -12.17 22.17
CA THR A 535 -8.19 -12.59 20.95
C THR A 535 -7.49 -13.75 20.24
N VAL A 536 -6.17 -13.67 20.03
CA VAL A 536 -5.41 -14.76 19.39
C VAL A 536 -5.36 -16.00 20.27
N ALA A 537 -5.21 -15.83 21.58
CA ALA A 537 -5.24 -16.94 22.53
C ALA A 537 -6.59 -17.66 22.52
N ALA A 538 -7.69 -16.91 22.43
CA ALA A 538 -9.03 -17.45 22.29
C ALA A 538 -9.19 -18.26 21.00
N GLU A 539 -8.69 -17.77 19.87
CA GLU A 539 -8.71 -18.52 18.61
C GLU A 539 -7.94 -19.85 18.71
N ALA A 540 -6.72 -19.80 19.26
CA ALA A 540 -5.89 -20.99 19.43
C ALA A 540 -6.59 -22.04 20.32
N LEU A 541 -7.15 -21.60 21.45
CA LEU A 541 -7.90 -22.45 22.37
C LEU A 541 -9.17 -23.02 21.74
N TYR A 542 -9.87 -22.22 20.95
CA TYR A 542 -11.05 -22.68 20.21
C TYR A 542 -10.70 -23.87 19.30
N ASN A 543 -9.62 -23.72 18.52
CA ASN A 543 -9.12 -24.76 17.61
C ASN A 543 -8.59 -26.00 18.36
N LEU A 544 -8.09 -25.81 19.58
CA LEU A 544 -7.65 -26.90 20.47
C LEU A 544 -8.78 -27.55 21.29
N GLY A 545 -10.03 -27.16 21.05
CA GLY A 545 -11.23 -27.75 21.67
C GLY A 545 -11.70 -27.09 22.98
N GLU A 546 -11.05 -26.03 23.46
CA GLU A 546 -11.41 -25.31 24.69
C GLU A 546 -12.46 -24.21 24.43
N ARG A 547 -13.54 -24.58 23.74
CA ARG A 547 -14.54 -23.64 23.21
C ARG A 547 -15.18 -22.72 24.25
N PRO A 548 -15.66 -23.19 25.43
CA PRO A 548 -16.35 -22.32 26.37
C PRO A 548 -15.48 -21.16 26.88
N ALA A 549 -14.19 -21.41 27.14
CA ALA A 549 -13.25 -20.39 27.58
C ALA A 549 -12.94 -19.39 26.46
N ALA A 550 -12.73 -19.88 25.23
CA ALA A 550 -12.49 -19.06 24.06
C ALA A 550 -13.68 -18.13 23.74
N VAL A 551 -14.91 -18.67 23.69
CA VAL A 551 -16.13 -17.91 23.43
C VAL A 551 -16.32 -16.81 24.48
N LYS A 552 -16.19 -17.13 25.77
CA LYS A 552 -16.27 -16.15 26.85
C LYS A 552 -15.29 -14.99 26.66
N SER A 553 -14.04 -15.29 26.26
CA SER A 553 -13.03 -14.27 26.00
C SER A 553 -13.39 -13.39 24.80
N LEU A 554 -13.85 -13.99 23.69
CA LEU A 554 -14.25 -13.24 22.50
C LEU A 554 -15.42 -12.30 22.80
N VAL A 555 -16.44 -12.79 23.51
CA VAL A 555 -17.58 -11.96 23.96
C VAL A 555 -17.11 -10.79 24.83
N ALA A 556 -16.18 -11.02 25.75
CA ALA A 556 -15.62 -9.95 26.57
C ALA A 556 -14.94 -8.87 25.72
N VAL A 557 -14.18 -9.25 24.67
CA VAL A 557 -13.58 -8.30 23.73
C VAL A 557 -14.64 -7.51 22.97
N LEU A 558 -15.74 -8.14 22.53
CA LEU A 558 -16.83 -7.46 21.82
C LEU A 558 -17.53 -6.37 22.66
N THR A 559 -17.52 -6.50 23.99
CA THR A 559 -18.08 -5.49 24.90
C THR A 559 -17.13 -4.32 25.22
N ASN A 560 -15.89 -4.35 24.74
CA ASN A 560 -14.91 -3.30 24.98
C ASN A 560 -15.11 -2.07 24.05
N GLY A 561 -14.68 -0.89 24.50
CA GLY A 561 -14.76 0.36 23.74
C GLY A 561 -13.83 0.46 22.51
N ASN A 562 -12.80 -0.39 22.39
CA ASN A 562 -11.81 -0.35 21.30
C ASN A 562 -12.34 -1.00 20.00
N GLU A 563 -12.63 -0.18 18.97
CA GLU A 563 -13.17 -0.64 17.67
C GLU A 563 -12.28 -1.69 17.00
N MET A 564 -10.97 -1.46 16.94
CA MET A 564 -10.07 -2.37 16.22
C MET A 564 -9.93 -3.71 16.93
N ALA A 565 -10.02 -3.73 18.27
CA ALA A 565 -10.10 -4.96 19.05
C ALA A 565 -11.39 -5.75 18.73
N ARG A 566 -12.54 -5.07 18.69
CA ARG A 566 -13.82 -5.70 18.32
C ARG A 566 -13.79 -6.23 16.88
N CYS A 567 -13.28 -5.45 15.94
CA CYS A 567 -13.10 -5.87 14.55
C CYS A 567 -12.23 -7.13 14.45
N PHE A 568 -11.15 -7.21 15.22
CA PHE A 568 -10.28 -8.39 15.25
C PHE A 568 -10.98 -9.62 15.85
N ALA A 569 -11.73 -9.46 16.93
CA ALA A 569 -12.53 -10.54 17.52
C ALA A 569 -13.63 -11.04 16.56
N LEU A 570 -14.29 -10.15 15.83
CA LEU A 570 -15.29 -10.54 14.82
C LEU A 570 -14.67 -11.29 13.63
N ASN A 571 -13.46 -10.90 13.20
CA ASN A 571 -12.71 -11.70 12.21
C ASN A 571 -12.43 -13.10 12.76
N THR A 572 -12.01 -13.20 14.02
CA THR A 572 -11.76 -14.49 14.69
C THR A 572 -13.01 -15.37 14.73
N ILE A 573 -14.16 -14.79 15.10
CA ILE A 573 -15.46 -15.47 15.10
C ILE A 573 -15.83 -16.01 13.70
N ASP A 574 -15.64 -15.20 12.66
CA ASP A 574 -15.89 -15.59 11.28
C ASP A 574 -15.00 -16.77 10.83
N LEU A 575 -13.73 -16.74 11.24
CA LEU A 575 -12.71 -17.74 10.91
C LEU A 575 -12.96 -19.09 11.59
N VAL A 576 -13.30 -19.09 12.88
CA VAL A 576 -13.68 -20.33 13.60
C VAL A 576 -15.08 -20.82 13.23
N ASN A 577 -15.83 -20.01 12.45
CA ASN A 577 -17.16 -20.29 11.95
C ASN A 577 -18.16 -20.64 13.07
N ASP A 578 -18.07 -19.93 14.19
CA ASP A 578 -18.97 -20.14 15.34
C ASP A 578 -20.27 -19.33 15.16
N ALA A 579 -21.40 -20.04 15.15
CA ALA A 579 -22.75 -19.47 15.07
C ALA A 579 -23.59 -19.81 16.31
N SER A 580 -22.95 -20.05 17.45
CA SER A 580 -23.62 -20.36 18.71
C SER A 580 -24.51 -19.21 19.17
N PRO A 581 -25.60 -19.49 19.91
CA PRO A 581 -26.50 -18.45 20.40
C PRO A 581 -25.80 -17.38 21.24
N GLU A 582 -24.77 -17.74 22.00
CA GLU A 582 -23.98 -16.81 22.83
C GLU A 582 -23.23 -15.80 21.96
N ILE A 583 -22.51 -16.26 20.93
CA ILE A 583 -21.80 -15.40 19.98
C ILE A 583 -22.78 -14.56 19.16
N GLN A 584 -23.85 -15.16 18.65
CA GLN A 584 -24.86 -14.42 17.90
C GLN A 584 -25.45 -13.29 18.73
N MET A 585 -25.79 -13.56 19.99
CA MET A 585 -26.33 -12.52 20.89
C MET A 585 -25.32 -11.41 21.14
N ALA A 586 -24.04 -11.74 21.39
CA ALA A 586 -23.00 -10.73 21.60
C ALA A 586 -22.81 -9.82 20.37
N VAL A 587 -22.87 -10.38 19.15
CA VAL A 587 -22.79 -9.59 17.91
C VAL A 587 -24.05 -8.75 17.69
N ILE A 588 -25.24 -9.28 18.02
CA ILE A 588 -26.50 -8.52 17.99
C ILE A 588 -26.43 -7.34 18.96
N GLU A 589 -26.03 -7.57 20.22
CA GLU A 589 -25.93 -6.53 21.25
C GLU A 589 -24.92 -5.46 20.87
N LEU A 590 -23.77 -5.85 20.32
CA LEU A 590 -22.78 -4.92 19.78
C LEU A 590 -23.39 -4.00 18.71
N ALA A 591 -24.16 -4.55 17.78
CA ALA A 591 -24.82 -3.78 16.73
C ALA A 591 -25.97 -2.90 17.27
N GLN A 592 -26.76 -3.39 18.23
CA GLN A 592 -27.82 -2.62 18.90
C GLN A 592 -27.28 -1.41 19.66
N ASN A 593 -26.13 -1.57 20.31
CA ASN A 593 -25.48 -0.52 21.09
C ASN A 593 -24.68 0.46 20.22
N SER A 594 -24.75 0.34 18.90
CA SER A 594 -24.09 1.21 17.93
C SER A 594 -25.13 2.05 17.15
N PRO A 595 -25.81 3.04 17.78
CA PRO A 595 -26.86 3.84 17.13
C PRO A 595 -26.34 4.68 15.96
N THR A 596 -25.02 4.87 15.87
CA THR A 596 -24.30 5.53 14.79
C THR A 596 -23.57 4.54 13.89
N ALA A 597 -24.06 3.30 13.74
CA ALA A 597 -23.46 2.32 12.83
C ALA A 597 -23.33 2.92 11.42
N THR A 598 -22.09 3.00 10.94
CA THR A 598 -21.78 3.47 9.58
C THR A 598 -20.82 2.51 8.91
N ARG A 599 -20.76 2.59 7.58
CA ARG A 599 -19.81 1.83 6.77
C ARG A 599 -18.33 2.12 7.10
N GLU A 600 -18.03 3.25 7.73
CA GLU A 600 -16.66 3.61 8.10
C GLU A 600 -16.19 2.86 9.36
N LEU A 601 -17.11 2.26 10.13
CA LEU A 601 -16.78 1.42 11.29
C LEU A 601 -16.53 -0.01 10.84
N TYR A 602 -15.32 -0.50 11.05
CA TYR A 602 -14.89 -1.80 10.51
C TYR A 602 -15.46 -2.99 11.29
N ASP A 603 -15.66 -2.83 12.60
CA ASP A 603 -16.38 -3.80 13.41
C ASP A 603 -17.86 -3.93 12.96
N MET A 604 -18.50 -2.84 12.55
CA MET A 604 -19.87 -2.86 12.03
C MET A 604 -19.97 -3.53 10.66
N ARG A 605 -18.97 -3.37 9.78
CA ARG A 605 -18.89 -4.12 8.52
C ARG A 605 -18.75 -5.62 8.78
N MET A 606 -17.90 -6.00 9.73
CA MET A 606 -17.78 -7.39 10.17
C MET A 606 -19.09 -7.94 10.76
N ALA A 607 -19.76 -7.16 11.62
CA ALA A 607 -21.04 -7.56 12.20
C ALA A 607 -22.10 -7.78 11.10
N LYS A 608 -22.23 -6.84 10.14
CA LYS A 608 -23.12 -6.98 8.98
C LYS A 608 -22.87 -8.27 8.21
N TRP A 609 -21.61 -8.58 7.91
CA TRP A 609 -21.24 -9.84 7.25
C TRP A 609 -21.69 -11.08 8.06
N LEU A 610 -21.48 -11.08 9.37
CA LEU A 610 -21.91 -12.20 10.22
C LEU A 610 -23.43 -12.36 10.26
N PHE A 611 -24.20 -11.25 10.29
CA PHE A 611 -25.66 -11.29 10.14
C PHE A 611 -26.07 -11.96 8.82
N GLU A 612 -25.45 -11.58 7.71
CA GLU A 612 -25.72 -12.16 6.38
C GLU A 612 -25.36 -13.66 6.34
N LYS A 613 -24.17 -14.01 6.83
CA LYS A 613 -23.66 -15.39 6.88
C LYS A 613 -24.54 -16.31 7.73
N TRP A 614 -25.06 -15.80 8.84
CA TRP A 614 -25.97 -16.54 9.74
C TRP A 614 -27.44 -16.43 9.36
N LYS A 615 -27.78 -15.66 8.30
CA LYS A 615 -29.16 -15.40 7.85
C LYS A 615 -30.03 -14.79 8.95
N LEU A 616 -29.45 -13.93 9.78
CA LEU A 616 -30.18 -13.14 10.77
C LEU A 616 -30.75 -11.89 10.08
N GLU A 617 -32.03 -11.58 10.32
CA GLU A 617 -32.66 -10.37 9.82
C GLU A 617 -32.42 -9.22 10.82
N PRO A 618 -31.64 -8.17 10.48
CA PRO A 618 -31.31 -7.10 11.41
C PRO A 618 -32.53 -6.41 12.04
N ASP A 619 -33.60 -6.21 11.26
CA ASP A 619 -34.84 -5.56 11.71
C ASP A 619 -35.53 -6.30 12.86
N LYS A 620 -35.42 -7.65 12.93
CA LYS A 620 -35.98 -8.45 14.03
C LYS A 620 -35.32 -8.14 15.37
N TYR A 621 -34.12 -7.58 15.34
CA TYR A 621 -33.34 -7.22 16.52
C TYR A 621 -33.24 -5.70 16.71
N GLY A 622 -33.98 -4.90 15.94
CA GLY A 622 -33.89 -3.44 16.00
C GLY A 622 -32.54 -2.87 15.52
N VAL A 623 -31.78 -3.64 14.74
CA VAL A 623 -30.50 -3.22 14.16
C VAL A 623 -30.73 -2.72 12.73
N LYS A 624 -30.03 -1.64 12.34
CA LYS A 624 -30.08 -1.11 10.97
C LYS A 624 -28.67 -0.85 10.44
N PHE A 625 -28.32 -1.52 9.35
CA PHE A 625 -27.14 -1.21 8.54
C PHE A 625 -27.57 -0.37 7.34
N ASN A 626 -27.29 0.93 7.35
CA ASN A 626 -27.81 1.88 6.35
C ASN A 626 -26.96 1.95 5.05
N TRP A 627 -26.27 0.86 4.65
CA TRP A 627 -25.40 0.82 3.46
C TRP A 627 -25.35 -0.53 2.74
#